data_AF-A0A3R7V5T7-F1
#
_entry.id   AF-A0A3R7V5T7-F1
#
_cell.length_a   1.000
_cell.length_b   1.000
_cell.length_c   1.000
_cell.angle_alpha   90.00
_cell.angle_beta   90.00
_cell.angle_gamma   90.00
#
_symmetry.space_group_name_H-M   'P 1'
#
loop_
_entity.id
_entity.type
_entity.pdbx_description
1 polymer ?
#
loop_
_entity_poly.entity_id
_entity_poly.type
_entity_poly.pdbx_seq_one_letter_code
_entity_poly.pdbx_strand_id
1 'polypeptide(L)'
;MSDSKTKISTHEGKENPSNSSEDVDLGFSMRMSENQPEHIPDMFPIRPDTKGPKSVGILLIFGAIFLFFQAYGDVSLHQAEDLSTAEVEMLLVTPNSQGDGSENVSIEQYQEFHDAARESGGYALRGYGLGVASIMLFVGGILLFLLKGSGAKLALSGAFTGMASGIGGSLLVKGAADTHLVGVLLLTYEITAYFCGVCMFMCAGVAALPLINARARLALYPEQKVVFKTDAEE
;
A
#
# COMPACT_ATOMS: atom_id res chain seq x y z
N MET A 1 -47.91 -72.35 -6.57
CA MET A 1 -48.20 -71.05 -5.95
C MET A 1 -46.97 -70.18 -6.12
N SER A 2 -47.21 -68.93 -6.48
CA SER A 2 -46.25 -67.96 -7.01
C SER A 2 -45.02 -67.68 -6.13
N ASP A 3 -43.95 -67.32 -6.84
CA ASP A 3 -42.99 -66.25 -6.56
C ASP A 3 -41.79 -66.45 -5.59
N SER A 4 -40.60 -66.27 -6.18
CA SER A 4 -39.71 -65.11 -5.95
C SER A 4 -38.23 -65.44 -5.68
N LYS A 5 -37.37 -64.57 -6.26
CA LYS A 5 -35.94 -64.28 -5.99
C LYS A 5 -34.84 -65.07 -6.73
N THR A 6 -34.44 -64.47 -7.86
CA THR A 6 -33.16 -63.80 -8.12
C THR A 6 -31.83 -64.46 -7.73
N LYS A 7 -31.02 -64.69 -8.79
CA LYS A 7 -29.55 -64.70 -8.93
C LYS A 7 -28.76 -65.74 -8.11
N ILE A 8 -28.02 -66.59 -8.84
CA ILE A 8 -26.56 -66.56 -9.01
C ILE A 8 -26.18 -67.80 -9.83
N SER A 9 -25.15 -67.65 -10.67
CA SER A 9 -24.22 -68.68 -11.17
C SER A 9 -24.11 -68.72 -12.69
N THR A 10 -23.06 -68.03 -13.15
CA THR A 10 -22.04 -68.52 -14.08
C THR A 10 -22.35 -69.82 -14.82
N HIS A 11 -22.42 -69.69 -16.14
CA HIS A 11 -22.35 -70.79 -17.08
C HIS A 11 -20.94 -71.40 -17.06
N GLU A 12 -20.90 -72.72 -16.87
CA GLU A 12 -19.84 -73.58 -17.37
C GLU A 12 -19.70 -73.43 -18.90
N GLY A 13 -18.46 -73.54 -19.37
CA GLY A 13 -18.16 -74.52 -20.41
C GLY A 13 -17.66 -73.98 -21.74
N LYS A 14 -16.38 -74.31 -22.00
CA LYS A 14 -15.77 -74.63 -23.31
C LYS A 14 -15.65 -73.47 -24.30
N GLU A 15 -14.56 -73.27 -25.03
CA GLU A 15 -13.51 -74.15 -25.52
C GLU A 15 -12.35 -73.25 -26.01
N ASN A 16 -11.10 -73.67 -25.79
CA ASN A 16 -9.89 -73.10 -26.40
C ASN A 16 -9.62 -73.83 -27.74
N PRO A 17 -8.64 -73.42 -28.59
CA PRO A 17 -8.07 -72.09 -28.82
C PRO A 17 -7.83 -71.82 -30.34
N SER A 18 -7.95 -70.58 -30.80
CA SER A 18 -7.26 -70.17 -32.04
C SER A 18 -6.85 -68.71 -32.00
N ASN A 19 -5.61 -68.51 -31.57
CA ASN A 19 -4.62 -67.63 -32.17
C ASN A 19 -5.14 -66.35 -32.86
N SER A 20 -5.31 -65.30 -32.07
CA SER A 20 -5.03 -63.92 -32.48
C SER A 20 -4.88 -63.09 -31.22
N SER A 21 -3.66 -63.06 -30.66
CA SER A 21 -3.27 -61.94 -29.82
C SER A 21 -3.24 -60.73 -30.74
N GLU A 22 -4.30 -59.93 -30.71
CA GLU A 22 -4.21 -58.54 -31.07
C GLU A 22 -3.24 -57.89 -30.08
N ASP A 23 -1.95 -58.03 -30.34
CA ASP A 23 -0.98 -57.04 -29.89
C ASP A 23 -1.38 -55.76 -30.60
N VAL A 24 -2.07 -54.91 -29.86
CA VAL A 24 -2.35 -53.53 -30.26
C VAL A 24 -1.00 -52.86 -30.41
N ASP A 25 -0.52 -52.78 -31.65
CA ASP A 25 0.65 -51.99 -32.03
C ASP A 25 0.26 -50.52 -31.84
N LEU A 26 0.48 -50.03 -30.61
CA LEU A 26 0.42 -48.62 -30.28
C LEU A 26 1.65 -47.97 -30.92
N GLY A 27 1.55 -47.74 -32.23
CA GLY A 27 2.55 -47.15 -33.12
C GLY A 27 2.85 -45.68 -32.81
N PHE A 28 3.19 -45.37 -31.57
CA PHE A 28 3.77 -44.11 -31.15
C PHE A 28 5.09 -44.38 -30.41
N SER A 29 6.06 -44.92 -31.14
CA SER A 29 7.46 -44.76 -30.75
C SER A 29 7.85 -43.32 -31.03
N MET A 30 7.74 -42.48 -30.00
CA MET A 30 8.27 -41.12 -30.02
C MET A 30 9.79 -41.22 -29.88
N ARG A 31 10.48 -41.50 -30.99
CA ARG A 31 11.93 -41.28 -31.06
C ARG A 31 12.17 -39.78 -30.99
N MET A 32 12.59 -39.30 -29.82
CA MET A 32 13.23 -37.99 -29.72
C MET A 32 14.45 -38.01 -30.65
N SER A 33 14.37 -37.24 -31.73
CA SER A 33 15.55 -36.93 -32.54
C SER A 33 16.44 -36.04 -31.69
N GLU A 34 17.68 -36.46 -31.44
CA GLU A 34 18.71 -35.72 -30.67
C GLU A 34 19.03 -34.33 -31.26
N ASN A 35 18.42 -33.97 -32.39
CA ASN A 35 18.57 -32.68 -33.08
C ASN A 35 17.35 -31.76 -32.99
N GLN A 36 16.43 -31.97 -32.06
CA GLN A 36 15.41 -30.96 -31.79
C GLN A 36 16.04 -29.85 -30.94
N PRO A 37 16.24 -28.62 -31.47
CA PRO A 37 16.67 -27.53 -30.61
C PRO A 37 15.62 -27.39 -29.51
N GLU A 38 16.06 -27.49 -28.25
CA GLU A 38 15.25 -27.16 -27.08
C GLU A 38 14.95 -25.66 -27.08
N HIS A 39 14.20 -25.18 -28.07
CA HIS A 39 13.59 -23.87 -27.99
C HIS A 39 12.40 -24.03 -27.06
N ILE A 40 12.67 -24.05 -25.75
CA ILE A 40 11.66 -23.77 -24.73
C ILE A 40 11.18 -22.36 -25.07
N PRO A 41 9.97 -22.17 -25.63
CA PRO A 41 9.49 -20.82 -25.85
C PRO A 41 9.44 -20.17 -24.48
N ASP A 42 10.14 -19.05 -24.34
CA ASP A 42 10.13 -18.23 -23.14
C ASP A 42 8.67 -17.93 -22.80
N MET A 43 8.06 -18.73 -21.92
CA MET A 43 6.60 -18.90 -21.85
C MET A 43 5.93 -17.65 -21.24
N PHE A 44 6.74 -16.74 -20.67
CA PHE A 44 6.29 -15.48 -20.09
C PHE A 44 7.34 -14.37 -20.21
N PRO A 45 7.57 -13.77 -21.40
CA PRO A 45 8.43 -12.61 -21.50
C PRO A 45 7.82 -11.48 -20.65
N ILE A 46 8.56 -11.04 -19.63
CA ILE A 46 8.13 -9.98 -18.70
C ILE A 46 8.01 -8.67 -19.51
N ARG A 47 6.80 -8.36 -19.98
CA ARG A 47 6.54 -7.14 -20.76
C ARG A 47 6.53 -5.93 -19.83
N PRO A 48 7.22 -4.83 -20.21
CA PRO A 48 7.15 -3.57 -19.48
C PRO A 48 5.70 -3.12 -19.30
N ASP A 49 5.32 -2.84 -18.06
CA ASP A 49 4.01 -2.24 -17.74
C ASP A 49 4.19 -0.76 -17.47
N THR A 50 3.75 0.07 -18.41
CA THR A 50 3.79 1.53 -18.29
C THR A 50 2.57 2.11 -17.59
N LYS A 51 1.47 1.34 -17.47
CA LYS A 51 0.23 1.81 -16.84
C LYS A 51 0.33 1.80 -15.33
N GLY A 52 0.96 0.76 -14.74
CA GLY A 52 1.19 0.65 -13.30
C GLY A 52 1.90 1.86 -12.69
N PRO A 53 3.12 2.22 -13.13
CA PRO A 53 3.82 3.39 -12.60
C PRO A 53 3.06 4.71 -12.79
N LYS A 54 2.32 4.86 -13.90
CA LYS A 54 1.51 6.05 -14.17
C LYS A 54 0.32 6.18 -13.23
N SER A 55 -0.41 5.10 -12.97
CA SER A 55 -1.53 5.11 -12.03
C SER A 55 -1.06 5.39 -10.60
N VAL A 56 0.04 4.77 -10.19
CA VAL A 56 0.71 5.06 -8.92
C VAL A 56 1.10 6.53 -8.83
N GLY A 57 1.71 7.10 -9.88
CA GLY A 57 2.08 8.52 -9.93
C GLY A 57 0.88 9.45 -9.71
N ILE A 58 -0.25 9.19 -10.37
CA ILE A 58 -1.50 9.96 -10.20
C ILE A 58 -2.02 9.85 -8.76
N LEU A 59 -2.05 8.64 -8.19
CA LEU A 59 -2.50 8.42 -6.82
C LEU A 59 -1.65 9.20 -5.80
N LEU A 60 -0.33 9.21 -6.00
CA LEU A 60 0.61 9.97 -5.16
C LEU A 60 0.43 11.47 -5.30
N ILE A 61 0.08 12.00 -6.48
CA ILE A 61 -0.21 13.42 -6.67
C ILE A 61 -1.44 13.84 -5.84
N PHE A 62 -2.54 13.08 -5.90
CA PHE A 62 -3.71 13.38 -5.09
C PHE A 62 -3.44 13.23 -3.59
N GLY A 63 -2.69 12.19 -3.20
CA GLY A 63 -2.25 12.04 -1.81
C GLY A 63 -1.39 13.20 -1.34
N ALA A 64 -0.47 13.69 -2.17
CA ALA A 64 0.38 14.84 -1.84
C ALA A 64 -0.44 16.12 -1.64
N ILE A 65 -1.43 16.38 -2.50
CA ILE A 65 -2.33 17.54 -2.33
C ILE A 65 -3.09 17.46 -1.00
N PHE A 66 -3.62 16.28 -0.65
CA PHE A 66 -4.29 16.10 0.63
C PHE A 66 -3.35 16.36 1.82
N LEU A 67 -2.13 15.81 1.78
CA LEU A 67 -1.11 16.07 2.81
C LEU A 67 -0.68 17.53 2.87
N PHE A 68 -0.70 18.25 1.74
CA PHE A 68 -0.39 19.67 1.70
C PHE A 68 -1.39 20.50 2.50
N PHE A 69 -2.69 20.23 2.34
CA PHE A 69 -3.72 20.92 3.13
C PHE A 69 -3.59 20.64 4.62
N GLN A 70 -3.29 19.39 4.98
CA GLN A 70 -3.03 19.03 6.37
C GLN A 70 -1.82 19.78 6.92
N ALA A 71 -0.70 19.78 6.17
CA ALA A 71 0.52 20.50 6.54
C ALA A 71 0.26 22.01 6.70
N TYR A 72 -0.55 22.61 5.81
CA TYR A 72 -0.95 24.00 5.91
C TYR A 72 -1.71 24.28 7.20
N GLY A 73 -2.68 23.44 7.57
CA GLY A 73 -3.40 23.58 8.83
C GLY A 73 -2.48 23.51 10.05
N ASP A 74 -1.55 22.55 10.07
CA ASP A 74 -0.57 22.42 11.15
C ASP A 74 0.37 23.65 11.23
N VAL A 75 0.80 24.20 10.08
CA VAL A 75 1.61 25.43 10.05
C VAL A 75 0.81 26.64 10.51
N SER A 76 -0.45 26.79 10.09
CA SER A 76 -1.32 27.87 10.55
C SER A 76 -1.51 27.82 12.06
N LEU A 77 -1.69 26.62 12.62
CA LEU A 77 -1.83 26.42 14.07
C LEU A 77 -0.53 26.73 14.81
N HIS A 78 0.63 26.40 14.24
CA HIS A 78 1.92 26.79 14.81
C HIS A 78 2.15 28.33 14.82
N GLN A 79 1.63 29.03 13.81
CA GLN A 79 1.79 30.48 13.68
C GLN A 79 0.78 31.30 14.51
N ALA A 80 -0.33 30.69 14.92
CA ALA A 80 -1.31 31.31 15.78
C ALA A 80 -0.82 31.30 17.24
N GLU A 81 -0.55 32.48 17.81
CA GLU A 81 -0.25 32.61 19.24
C GLU A 81 -1.47 32.21 20.07
N ASP A 82 -2.61 32.87 19.83
CA ASP A 82 -3.90 32.50 20.42
C ASP A 82 -4.95 32.30 19.32
N LEU A 83 -5.86 31.35 19.53
CA LEU A 83 -7.06 31.20 18.71
C LEU A 83 -8.16 32.16 19.19
N SER A 84 -9.03 32.65 18.31
CA SER A 84 -10.12 33.51 18.78
C SER A 84 -11.12 32.71 19.63
N THR A 85 -11.68 33.33 20.66
CA THR A 85 -12.65 32.68 21.57
C THR A 85 -13.83 32.06 20.81
N ALA A 86 -14.30 32.74 19.74
CA ALA A 86 -15.39 32.25 18.89
C ALA A 86 -14.98 31.03 18.04
N GLU A 87 -13.73 30.96 17.57
CA GLU A 87 -13.22 29.78 16.88
C GLU A 87 -13.11 28.60 17.85
N VAL A 88 -12.51 28.81 19.03
CA VAL A 88 -12.36 27.74 20.03
C VAL A 88 -13.73 27.23 20.50
N GLU A 89 -14.69 28.12 20.75
CA GLU A 89 -16.05 27.72 21.10
C GLU A 89 -16.67 26.85 20.01
N MET A 90 -16.51 27.23 18.73
CA MET A 90 -16.98 26.44 17.60
C MET A 90 -16.28 25.07 17.49
N LEU A 91 -14.96 25.01 17.74
CA LEU A 91 -14.21 23.76 17.79
C LEU A 91 -14.66 22.86 18.94
N LEU A 92 -15.09 23.43 20.07
CA LEU A 92 -15.49 22.70 21.28
C LEU A 92 -16.96 22.28 21.29
N VAL A 93 -17.84 22.86 20.47
CA VAL A 93 -19.27 22.49 20.37
C VAL A 93 -19.44 20.99 20.10
N THR A 94 -18.75 20.46 19.10
CA THR A 94 -18.90 19.06 18.67
C THR A 94 -18.28 18.06 19.67
N PRO A 95 -17.06 18.27 20.18
CA PRO A 95 -16.48 17.42 21.23
C PRO A 95 -17.28 17.44 22.54
N ASN A 96 -17.65 18.63 23.05
CA ASN A 96 -18.36 18.75 24.33
C ASN A 96 -19.80 18.20 24.26
N SER A 97 -20.46 18.25 23.09
CA SER A 97 -21.79 17.64 22.91
C SER A 97 -21.77 16.11 22.78
N GLN A 98 -20.60 15.52 22.52
CA GLN A 98 -20.42 14.06 22.43
C GLN A 98 -19.90 13.43 23.73
N GLY A 99 -19.46 14.25 24.70
CA GLY A 99 -19.11 13.79 26.03
C GLY A 99 -20.34 13.41 26.87
N ASP A 100 -20.11 12.77 28.01
CA ASP A 100 -21.19 12.40 28.96
C ASP A 100 -21.72 13.59 29.79
N GLY A 101 -21.25 14.81 29.49
CA GLY A 101 -21.59 16.05 30.18
C GLY A 101 -20.89 16.25 31.53
N SER A 102 -20.01 15.33 31.96
CA SER A 102 -19.30 15.41 33.24
C SER A 102 -17.92 16.08 33.14
N GLU A 103 -17.29 16.07 31.96
CA GLU A 103 -15.95 16.60 31.70
C GLU A 103 -15.92 17.45 30.41
N ASN A 104 -16.49 18.66 30.47
CA ASN A 104 -16.42 19.60 29.35
C ASN A 104 -15.08 20.33 29.34
N VAL A 105 -14.44 20.40 28.18
CA VAL A 105 -13.22 21.18 27.98
C VAL A 105 -13.60 22.66 27.91
N SER A 106 -13.00 23.49 28.77
CA SER A 106 -13.18 24.95 28.73
C SER A 106 -12.33 25.57 27.62
N ILE A 107 -12.65 26.82 27.26
CA ILE A 107 -11.86 27.56 26.26
C ILE A 107 -10.42 27.74 26.76
N GLU A 108 -10.26 28.04 28.05
CA GLU A 108 -8.96 28.25 28.68
C GLU A 108 -8.12 26.96 28.66
N GLN A 109 -8.71 25.81 28.96
CA GLN A 109 -8.02 24.51 28.85
C GLN A 109 -7.59 24.22 27.42
N TYR A 110 -8.41 24.56 26.42
CA TYR A 110 -8.05 24.37 25.03
C TYR A 110 -6.91 25.30 24.59
N GLN A 111 -6.87 26.54 25.08
CA GLN A 111 -5.76 27.46 24.81
C GLN A 111 -4.46 26.97 25.46
N GLU A 112 -4.51 26.50 26.72
CA GLU A 112 -3.32 25.89 27.36
C GLU A 112 -2.79 24.69 26.59
N PHE A 113 -3.70 23.84 26.10
CA PHE A 113 -3.34 22.74 25.21
C PHE A 113 -2.67 23.25 23.92
N HIS A 114 -3.28 24.23 23.25
CA HIS A 114 -2.78 24.79 21.99
C HIS A 114 -1.39 25.39 22.17
N ASP A 115 -1.18 26.16 23.24
CA ASP A 115 0.12 26.72 23.61
C ASP A 115 1.16 25.64 23.91
N ALA A 116 0.81 24.62 24.71
CA ALA A 116 1.72 23.51 24.99
C ALA A 116 2.07 22.72 23.72
N ALA A 117 1.11 22.50 22.82
CA ALA A 117 1.32 21.83 21.53
C ALA A 117 2.19 22.66 20.58
N ARG A 118 2.08 23.99 20.62
CA ARG A 118 2.92 24.93 19.86
C ARG A 118 4.34 25.00 20.42
N GLU A 119 4.49 25.14 21.74
CA GLU A 119 5.78 25.24 22.44
C GLU A 119 6.59 23.94 22.36
N SER A 120 5.92 22.78 22.44
CA SER A 120 6.57 21.47 22.19
C SER A 120 7.14 21.33 20.78
N GLY A 121 6.78 22.23 19.85
CA GLY A 121 7.16 22.18 18.45
C GLY A 121 6.40 21.10 17.66
N GLY A 122 5.36 20.49 18.23
CA GLY A 122 4.59 19.43 17.59
C GLY A 122 3.97 19.87 16.27
N TYR A 123 3.30 21.02 16.26
CA TYR A 123 2.72 21.61 15.04
C TYR A 123 3.77 21.99 14.00
N ALA A 124 4.93 22.52 14.43
CA ALA A 124 6.01 22.87 13.52
C ALA A 124 6.61 21.64 12.84
N LEU A 125 6.97 20.62 13.64
CA LEU A 125 7.58 19.38 13.15
C LEU A 125 6.64 18.67 12.18
N ARG A 126 5.36 18.56 12.56
CA ARG A 126 4.33 17.94 11.73
C ARG A 126 4.07 18.74 10.46
N GLY A 127 3.82 20.05 10.59
CA GLY A 127 3.45 20.93 9.48
C GLY A 127 4.57 21.09 8.45
N TYR A 128 5.75 21.56 8.85
CA TYR A 128 6.86 21.73 7.91
C TYR A 128 7.35 20.40 7.35
N GLY A 129 7.41 19.35 8.17
CA GLY A 129 7.83 18.03 7.73
C GLY A 129 6.86 17.39 6.72
N LEU A 130 5.56 17.42 6.98
CA LEU A 130 4.54 16.97 6.03
C LEU A 130 4.50 17.86 4.78
N GLY A 131 4.78 19.16 4.90
CA GLY A 131 4.90 20.08 3.77
C GLY A 131 6.03 19.67 2.82
N VAL A 132 7.23 19.42 3.37
CA VAL A 132 8.37 18.92 2.57
C VAL A 132 8.06 17.54 1.98
N ALA A 133 7.48 16.64 2.76
CA ALA A 133 7.08 15.31 2.29
C ALA A 133 6.07 15.39 1.13
N SER A 134 5.07 16.25 1.24
CA SER A 134 4.07 16.50 0.21
C SER A 134 4.72 16.98 -1.10
N ILE A 135 5.66 17.94 -1.04
CA ILE A 135 6.39 18.41 -2.22
C ILE A 135 7.17 17.26 -2.89
N MET A 136 7.89 16.45 -2.09
CA MET A 136 8.63 15.30 -2.61
C MET A 136 7.72 14.25 -3.24
N LEU A 137 6.55 13.97 -2.64
CA LEU A 137 5.55 13.05 -3.18
C LEU A 137 4.91 13.60 -4.46
N PHE A 138 4.63 14.90 -4.53
CA PHE A 138 4.08 15.55 -5.70
C PHE A 138 5.05 15.50 -6.89
N VAL A 139 6.30 15.93 -6.68
CA VAL A 139 7.35 15.87 -7.70
C VAL A 139 7.66 14.43 -8.08
N GLY A 140 7.72 13.52 -7.10
CA GLY A 140 7.92 12.09 -7.31
C GLY A 140 6.79 11.46 -8.14
N GLY A 141 5.54 11.85 -7.89
CA GLY A 141 4.35 11.42 -8.64
C GLY A 141 4.37 11.90 -10.09
N ILE A 142 4.77 13.17 -10.34
CA ILE A 142 4.96 13.68 -11.71
C ILE A 142 6.06 12.90 -12.43
N LEU A 143 7.20 12.66 -11.79
CA LEU A 143 8.30 11.90 -12.38
C LEU A 143 7.90 10.45 -12.70
N LEU A 144 7.12 9.81 -11.83
CA LEU A 144 6.56 8.48 -12.06
C LEU A 144 5.58 8.46 -13.23
N PHE A 145 4.74 9.48 -13.37
CA PHE A 145 3.85 9.64 -14.52
C PHE A 145 4.64 9.78 -15.84
N LEU A 146 5.80 10.45 -15.78
CA LEU A 146 6.76 10.57 -16.87
C LEU A 146 7.67 9.32 -17.04
N LEU A 147 7.41 8.23 -16.31
CA LEU A 147 8.17 6.98 -16.32
C LEU A 147 9.66 7.15 -15.97
N LYS A 148 10.01 8.16 -15.18
CA LYS A 148 11.38 8.36 -14.68
C LYS A 148 11.58 7.60 -13.38
N GLY A 149 12.51 6.65 -13.36
CA GLY A 149 12.82 5.83 -12.17
C GLY A 149 13.25 6.62 -10.93
N SER A 150 13.77 7.84 -11.09
CA SER A 150 14.05 8.75 -9.98
C SER A 150 12.80 9.16 -9.19
N GLY A 151 11.62 9.17 -9.84
CA GLY A 151 10.35 9.51 -9.20
C GLY A 151 9.98 8.56 -8.07
N ALA A 152 10.18 7.26 -8.26
CA ALA A 152 9.91 6.24 -7.24
C ALA A 152 10.79 6.44 -6.00
N LYS A 153 12.09 6.70 -6.21
CA LYS A 153 13.05 6.93 -5.12
C LYS A 153 12.71 8.21 -4.35
N LEU A 154 12.37 9.28 -5.08
CA LEU A 154 12.00 10.56 -4.48
C LEU A 154 10.71 10.43 -3.67
N ALA A 155 9.66 9.81 -4.24
CA ALA A 155 8.40 9.57 -3.55
C ALA A 155 8.59 8.71 -2.29
N LEU A 156 9.41 7.66 -2.37
CA LEU A 156 9.72 6.81 -1.21
C LEU A 156 10.44 7.59 -0.11
N SER A 157 11.44 8.41 -0.46
CA SER A 157 12.11 9.28 0.52
C SER A 157 11.17 10.31 1.14
N GLY A 158 10.26 10.91 0.35
CA GLY A 158 9.23 11.81 0.86
C GLY A 158 8.28 11.10 1.83
N ALA A 159 7.88 9.86 1.52
CA ALA A 159 7.03 9.06 2.40
C ALA A 159 7.71 8.76 3.75
N PHE A 160 9.00 8.41 3.76
CA PHE A 160 9.75 8.20 5.00
C PHE A 160 9.93 9.49 5.80
N THR A 161 10.25 10.61 5.14
CA THR A 161 10.35 11.92 5.80
C THR A 161 9.02 12.29 6.45
N GLY A 162 7.92 12.18 5.71
CA GLY A 162 6.58 12.48 6.24
C GLY A 162 6.14 11.50 7.32
N MET A 163 6.59 10.25 7.30
CA MET A 163 6.35 9.28 8.37
C MET A 163 7.07 9.73 9.64
N ALA A 164 8.36 10.04 9.57
CA ALA A 164 9.14 10.47 10.72
C ALA A 164 8.59 11.78 11.32
N SER A 165 8.32 12.78 10.48
CA SER A 165 7.80 14.06 10.94
C SER A 165 6.34 13.99 11.38
N GLY A 166 5.51 13.24 10.66
CA GLY A 166 4.09 13.06 10.94
C GLY A 166 3.86 12.31 12.25
N ILE A 167 4.55 11.18 12.46
CA ILE A 167 4.46 10.44 13.73
C ILE A 167 5.09 11.26 14.85
N GLY A 168 6.32 11.77 14.65
CA GLY A 168 7.03 12.53 15.68
C GLY A 168 6.24 13.76 16.15
N GLY A 169 5.76 14.59 15.22
CA GLY A 169 4.97 15.77 15.54
C GLY A 169 3.61 15.42 16.16
N SER A 170 2.95 14.35 15.69
CA SER A 170 1.68 13.93 16.28
C SER A 170 1.82 13.39 17.70
N LEU A 171 2.93 12.74 18.04
CA LEU A 171 3.20 12.29 19.40
C LEU A 171 3.45 13.48 20.34
N LEU A 172 4.10 14.55 19.87
CA LEU A 172 4.29 15.77 20.65
C LEU A 172 2.97 16.48 20.92
N VAL A 173 2.12 16.64 19.89
CA VAL A 173 0.77 17.20 20.05
C VAL A 173 -0.09 16.33 20.97
N LYS A 174 -0.01 14.99 20.84
CA LYS A 174 -0.70 14.07 21.75
C LYS A 174 -0.19 14.26 23.19
N GLY A 175 1.11 14.41 23.40
CA GLY A 175 1.68 14.64 24.72
C GLY A 175 1.09 15.88 25.41
N ALA A 176 0.87 16.97 24.65
CA ALA A 176 0.18 18.16 25.16
C ALA A 176 -1.33 17.91 25.40
N ALA A 177 -1.97 17.08 24.57
CA ALA A 177 -3.36 16.69 24.77
C ALA A 177 -3.54 15.87 26.05
N ASP A 178 -2.63 14.94 26.33
CA ASP A 178 -2.67 14.07 27.51
C ASP A 178 -2.56 14.86 28.84
N THR A 179 -1.99 16.08 28.82
CA THR A 179 -1.83 16.92 30.02
C THR A 179 -2.96 17.92 30.24
N HIS A 180 -3.61 18.40 29.18
CA HIS A 180 -4.59 19.51 29.27
C HIS A 180 -6.01 19.14 28.81
N LEU A 181 -6.18 18.06 28.04
CA LEU A 181 -7.46 17.68 27.46
C LEU A 181 -8.02 16.40 28.09
N VAL A 182 -9.34 16.27 28.04
CA VAL A 182 -10.09 15.12 28.55
C VAL A 182 -11.14 14.66 27.53
N GLY A 183 -11.67 13.46 27.74
CA GLY A 183 -12.77 12.92 26.95
C GLY A 183 -12.46 12.72 25.45
N VAL A 184 -13.43 13.10 24.62
CA VAL A 184 -13.43 12.84 23.16
C VAL A 184 -12.27 13.54 22.43
N LEU A 185 -11.83 14.69 22.94
CA LEU A 185 -10.80 15.49 22.28
C LEU A 185 -9.42 14.86 22.41
N LEU A 186 -9.09 14.28 23.58
CA LEU A 186 -7.87 13.49 23.79
C LEU A 186 -7.84 12.28 22.84
N LEU A 187 -8.94 11.53 22.79
CA LEU A 187 -9.07 10.37 21.89
C LEU A 187 -8.88 10.78 20.42
N THR A 188 -9.38 11.96 20.03
CA THR A 188 -9.23 12.47 18.66
C THR A 188 -7.76 12.68 18.30
N TYR A 189 -6.96 13.27 19.20
CA TYR A 189 -5.53 13.46 18.96
C TYR A 189 -4.76 12.14 18.95
N GLU A 190 -5.16 11.17 19.78
CA GLU A 190 -4.61 9.82 19.75
C GLU A 190 -4.89 9.10 18.42
N ILE A 191 -6.15 9.10 17.96
CA ILE A 191 -6.53 8.50 16.67
C ILE A 191 -5.78 9.18 15.53
N THR A 192 -5.63 10.50 15.59
CA THR A 192 -4.91 11.27 14.57
C THR A 192 -3.45 10.83 14.46
N ALA A 193 -2.77 10.56 15.59
CA ALA A 193 -1.39 10.06 15.58
C ALA A 193 -1.28 8.70 14.88
N TYR A 194 -2.19 7.75 15.16
CA TYR A 194 -2.22 6.46 14.48
C TYR A 194 -2.56 6.60 12.98
N PHE A 195 -3.53 7.46 12.65
CA PHE A 195 -3.97 7.68 11.27
C PHE A 195 -2.83 8.24 10.41
N CYS A 196 -2.04 9.19 10.93
CA CYS A 196 -0.85 9.69 10.25
C CYS A 196 0.17 8.57 9.97
N GLY A 197 0.43 7.69 10.95
CA GLY A 197 1.35 6.57 10.78
C GLY A 197 0.89 5.59 9.68
N VAL A 198 -0.39 5.19 9.71
CA VAL A 198 -0.98 4.27 8.73
C VAL A 198 -1.00 4.88 7.34
N CYS A 199 -1.39 6.16 7.21
CA CYS A 199 -1.43 6.87 5.94
C CYS A 199 -0.03 6.94 5.30
N MET A 200 0.99 7.33 6.07
CA MET A 200 2.35 7.43 5.54
C MET A 200 2.95 6.06 5.21
N PHE A 201 2.61 5.01 5.97
CA PHE A 201 2.98 3.64 5.63
C PHE A 201 2.36 3.21 4.29
N MET A 202 1.08 3.52 4.07
CA MET A 202 0.42 3.25 2.80
C MET A 202 1.07 4.04 1.65
N CYS A 203 1.41 5.32 1.85
CA CYS A 203 2.16 6.11 0.85
C CYS A 203 3.51 5.48 0.51
N ALA A 204 4.26 4.99 1.50
CA ALA A 204 5.53 4.30 1.28
C ALA A 204 5.34 2.99 0.50
N GLY A 205 4.33 2.19 0.85
CA GLY A 205 3.98 0.96 0.14
C GLY A 205 3.64 1.22 -1.32
N VAL A 206 2.76 2.18 -1.59
CA VAL A 206 2.36 2.59 -2.94
C VAL A 206 3.56 3.11 -3.74
N ALA A 207 4.42 3.93 -3.13
CA ALA A 207 5.64 4.44 -3.77
C ALA A 207 6.69 3.34 -4.05
N ALA A 208 6.72 2.28 -3.25
CA ALA A 208 7.62 1.14 -3.45
C ALA A 208 7.16 0.21 -4.57
N LEU A 209 5.85 0.07 -4.83
CA LEU A 209 5.30 -0.87 -5.82
C LEU A 209 6.01 -0.85 -7.19
N PRO A 210 6.32 0.31 -7.80
CA PRO A 210 7.01 0.35 -9.09
C PRO A 210 8.45 -0.16 -9.05
N LEU A 211 9.09 -0.19 -7.86
CA LEU A 211 10.46 -0.68 -7.66
C LEU A 211 10.52 -2.20 -7.45
N ILE A 212 9.53 -2.78 -6.76
CA ILE A 212 9.47 -4.22 -6.47
C ILE A 212 8.80 -5.02 -7.60
N ASN A 213 7.86 -4.45 -8.35
CA ASN A 213 7.26 -5.15 -9.48
C ASN A 213 8.20 -5.14 -10.69
N ALA A 214 8.69 -6.33 -11.10
CA ALA A 214 9.60 -6.49 -12.23
C ALA A 214 9.11 -5.85 -13.54
N ARG A 215 7.80 -5.94 -13.84
CA ARG A 215 7.21 -5.35 -15.06
C ARG A 215 7.21 -3.83 -15.03
N ALA A 216 6.90 -3.26 -13.86
CA ALA A 216 6.91 -1.82 -13.65
C ALA A 216 8.33 -1.27 -13.63
N ARG A 217 9.28 -2.01 -13.02
CA ARG A 217 10.69 -1.65 -12.96
C ARG A 217 11.33 -1.64 -14.35
N LEU A 218 11.00 -2.59 -15.22
CA LEU A 218 11.44 -2.59 -16.63
C LEU A 218 10.88 -1.40 -17.41
N ALA A 219 9.70 -0.88 -17.05
CA ALA A 219 9.15 0.34 -17.65
C ALA A 219 9.86 1.62 -17.16
N LEU A 220 10.41 1.60 -15.94
CA LEU A 220 11.14 2.73 -15.34
C LEU A 220 12.64 2.77 -15.70
N TYR A 221 13.23 1.59 -15.98
CA TYR A 221 14.64 1.42 -16.28
C TYR A 221 14.81 0.54 -17.54
N PRO A 222 14.56 1.09 -18.75
CA PRO A 222 14.63 0.33 -19.99
C PRO A 222 16.05 -0.19 -20.30
N GLU A 223 17.08 0.43 -19.70
CA GLU A 223 18.48 0.05 -19.82
C GLU A 223 18.81 -1.29 -19.11
N GLN A 224 18.01 -1.70 -18.13
CA GLN A 224 18.23 -2.92 -17.33
C GLN A 224 17.57 -4.17 -17.93
N LYS A 225 17.47 -4.26 -19.26
CA LYS A 225 17.01 -5.48 -19.92
C LYS A 225 17.97 -6.63 -19.58
N VAL A 226 17.51 -7.57 -18.77
CA VAL A 226 18.18 -8.85 -18.56
C VAL A 226 18.11 -9.62 -19.87
N VAL A 227 19.26 -9.76 -20.53
CA VAL A 227 19.45 -10.70 -21.64
C VAL A 227 19.86 -12.02 -21.02
N PHE A 228 19.05 -13.06 -21.18
CA PHE A 228 19.47 -14.41 -20.82
C PHE A 228 20.61 -14.81 -21.75
N LYS A 229 21.82 -14.96 -21.20
CA LYS A 229 22.87 -15.72 -21.87
C LYS A 229 22.55 -17.19 -21.66
N THR A 230 22.25 -17.90 -22.74
CA THR A 230 22.30 -19.36 -22.75
C THR A 230 23.76 -19.79 -22.81
N ASP A 231 24.14 -20.78 -22.00
CA ASP A 231 25.50 -21.32 -21.83
C ASP A 231 26.09 -22.01 -23.11
N ALA A 232 25.57 -21.68 -24.29
CA ALA A 232 26.01 -22.22 -25.59
C ALA A 232 27.09 -21.37 -26.29
N GLU A 233 27.62 -20.35 -25.61
CA GLU A 233 28.72 -19.50 -26.10
C GLU A 233 29.81 -19.38 -25.02
N GLU A 234 30.53 -20.47 -24.76
CA GLU A 234 31.92 -20.49 -24.29
C GLU A 234 32.79 -21.32 -25.23
#